data_AF-A0A2V8I730-F1
#
_entry.id   AF-A0A2V8I730-F1
#
_cell.length_a   1.000
_cell.length_b   1.000
_cell.length_c   1.000
_cell.angle_alpha   90.00
_cell.angle_beta   90.00
_cell.angle_gamma   90.00
#
_symmetry.space_group_name_H-M   'P 1'
#
loop_
_entity.id
_entity.type
_entity.pdbx_description
1 polymer ?
#
loop_
_entity_poly.entity_id
_entity_poly.type
_entity_poly.pdbx_seq_one_letter_code
_entity_poly.pdbx_strand_id
1 'polypeptide(L)'
;MDLGTLLGIVLASAAILIGHAMEGGSILQILQPTAAMIVFGGTLGATMISFPMSVFKQAVADLLRIFKEDQSHPNEVIDQVIRFTTKARREGIISLEKEASAVKDDFFRKSLMMAID
;
A
#
# COMPACT_ATOMS: atom_id res chain seq x y z
N MET A 1 7.90 -7.43 -0.36
CA MET A 1 6.58 -7.82 0.18
C MET A 1 6.71 -7.52 1.64
N ASP A 2 5.76 -6.79 2.21
CA ASP A 2 5.90 -6.35 3.59
C ASP A 2 6.00 -7.58 4.51
N LEU A 3 7.18 -7.79 5.08
CA LEU A 3 7.48 -8.91 5.97
C LEU A 3 6.58 -8.84 7.21
N GLY A 4 6.20 -7.64 7.64
CA GLY A 4 5.25 -7.42 8.73
C GLY A 4 3.88 -7.99 8.41
N THR A 5 3.34 -7.70 7.23
CA THR A 5 2.05 -8.25 6.76
C THR A 5 2.07 -9.79 6.73
N LEU A 6 3.14 -10.40 6.21
CA LEU A 6 3.24 -11.86 6.15
C LEU A 6 3.33 -12.50 7.54
N LEU A 7 4.22 -11.97 8.40
CA LEU A 7 4.38 -12.46 9.77
C LEU A 7 3.10 -12.27 10.60
N GLY A 8 2.40 -11.15 10.42
CA GLY A 8 1.14 -10.86 11.09
C GLY A 8 0.06 -11.88 10.76
N ILE A 9 -0.12 -12.23 9.48
CA ILE A 9 -1.09 -13.25 9.05
C ILE A 9 -0.75 -14.61 9.65
N VAL A 10 0.52 -15.01 9.61
CA VAL A 10 0.97 -16.29 10.17
C VAL A 10 0.77 -16.33 11.69
N LEU A 11 1.16 -15.28 12.39
CA LEU A 11 1.04 -15.18 13.84
C LEU A 11 -0.43 -15.21 14.29
N ALA A 12 -1.30 -14.41 13.65
CA ALA A 12 -2.72 -14.37 13.95
C ALA A 12 -3.38 -15.74 13.72
N SER A 13 -3.09 -16.37 12.58
CA SER A 13 -3.63 -17.69 12.25
C SER A 13 -3.14 -18.75 13.24
N ALA A 14 -1.85 -18.75 13.58
CA ALA A 14 -1.27 -19.68 14.55
C ALA A 14 -1.87 -19.50 15.95
N ALA A 15 -2.04 -18.26 16.40
CA ALA A 15 -2.64 -17.96 17.71
C ALA A 15 -4.08 -18.49 17.81
N ILE A 16 -4.90 -18.30 16.77
CA ILE A 16 -6.28 -18.82 16.73
C ILE A 16 -6.29 -20.36 16.76
N LEU A 17 -5.45 -21.00 15.95
CA LEU A 17 -5.39 -22.47 15.88
C LEU A 17 -4.88 -23.10 17.18
N ILE A 18 -3.84 -22.53 17.78
CA ILE A 18 -3.29 -23.02 19.05
C ILE A 18 -4.30 -22.80 20.19
N GLY A 19 -4.93 -21.63 20.26
CA GLY A 19 -5.95 -21.32 21.27
C GLY A 19 -7.11 -22.32 21.21
N HIS A 20 -7.66 -22.57 20.02
CA HIS A 20 -8.72 -23.56 19.86
C HIS A 20 -8.28 -25.01 20.13
N ALA A 21 -7.05 -25.38 19.76
CA ALA A 21 -6.53 -26.71 20.06
C ALA A 21 -6.37 -26.96 21.56
N MET A 22 -6.00 -25.92 22.34
CA MET A 22 -5.90 -26.00 23.80
C MET A 22 -7.27 -26.23 24.47
N GLU A 23 -8.35 -25.74 23.87
CA GLU A 23 -9.72 -26.01 24.32
C GLU A 23 -10.24 -27.41 23.91
N GLY A 24 -9.42 -28.22 23.24
CA GLY A 24 -9.82 -29.53 22.72
C GLY A 24 -10.70 -29.46 21.47
N GLY A 25 -10.76 -28.29 20.82
CA GLY A 25 -11.55 -28.07 19.62
C GLY A 25 -10.95 -28.76 18.39
N SER A 26 -11.83 -29.20 17.48
CA SER A 26 -11.42 -29.65 16.14
C SER A 26 -11.34 -28.46 15.19
N ILE A 27 -10.33 -28.44 14.31
CA ILE A 27 -10.15 -27.38 13.29
C ILE A 27 -11.40 -27.21 12.41
N LEU A 28 -12.14 -28.30 12.16
CA LEU A 28 -13.38 -28.27 11.38
C LEU A 28 -14.49 -27.44 12.04
N GLN A 29 -14.46 -27.25 13.36
CA GLN A 29 -15.46 -26.45 14.08
C GLN A 29 -15.26 -24.95 13.89
N ILE A 30 -14.04 -24.52 13.51
CA ILE A 30 -13.71 -23.14 13.20
C ILE A 30 -14.28 -22.76 11.81
N LEU A 31 -14.29 -23.72 10.87
CA LEU A 31 -14.83 -23.53 9.53
C LEU A 31 -16.35 -23.70 9.52
N GLN A 32 -17.07 -22.67 9.96
CA GLN A 32 -18.53 -22.61 9.88
C GLN A 32 -18.97 -21.64 8.78
N PRO A 33 -19.49 -22.13 7.64
CA PRO A 33 -19.92 -21.28 6.53
C PRO A 33 -20.99 -20.26 6.93
N THR A 34 -21.89 -20.62 7.84
CA THR A 34 -22.94 -19.76 8.38
C THR A 34 -22.38 -18.60 9.18
N ALA A 35 -21.47 -18.87 10.11
CA ALA A 35 -20.78 -17.84 10.90
C ALA A 35 -19.96 -16.90 10.00
N ALA A 36 -19.25 -17.47 9.02
CA ALA A 36 -18.50 -16.69 8.04
C ALA A 36 -19.42 -15.74 7.26
N MET A 37 -20.58 -16.21 6.78
CA MET A 37 -21.52 -15.37 6.05
C MET A 37 -22.03 -14.19 6.89
N ILE A 38 -22.32 -14.41 8.18
CA ILE A 38 -22.78 -13.35 9.09
C ILE A 38 -21.66 -12.32 9.31
N VAL A 39 -20.44 -12.77 9.61
CA VAL A 39 -19.31 -11.88 9.89
C VAL A 39 -18.88 -11.12 8.64
N PHE A 40 -18.62 -11.82 7.53
CA PHE A 40 -18.23 -11.17 6.27
C PHE A 40 -19.34 -10.30 5.70
N GLY A 41 -20.58 -10.79 5.66
CA GLY A 41 -21.72 -10.02 5.17
C GLY A 41 -22.01 -8.79 6.02
N GLY A 42 -22.00 -8.95 7.35
CA GLY A 42 -22.23 -7.86 8.29
C GLY A 42 -21.12 -6.81 8.25
N THR A 43 -19.86 -7.22 8.24
CA THR A 43 -18.72 -6.28 8.15
C THR A 43 -18.66 -5.56 6.82
N LEU A 44 -18.88 -6.26 5.69
CA LEU A 44 -18.97 -5.62 4.37
C LEU A 44 -20.12 -4.61 4.32
N GLY A 45 -21.32 -5.00 4.79
CA GLY A 45 -22.48 -4.12 4.83
C GLY A 45 -22.25 -2.90 5.71
N ALA A 46 -21.71 -3.08 6.92
CA ALA A 46 -21.36 -1.99 7.82
C ALA A 46 -20.34 -1.04 7.17
N THR A 47 -19.31 -1.58 6.51
CA THR A 47 -18.28 -0.79 5.83
C THR A 47 -18.87 0.02 4.66
N MET A 48 -19.79 -0.56 3.88
CA MET A 48 -20.49 0.16 2.81
C MET A 48 -21.40 1.29 3.32
N ILE A 49 -21.94 1.16 4.54
CA ILE A 49 -22.71 2.23 5.19
C ILE A 49 -21.79 3.32 5.73
N SER A 50 -20.63 2.94 6.28
CA SER A 50 -19.68 3.88 6.89
C SER A 50 -18.91 4.73 5.88
N PHE A 51 -18.72 4.27 4.64
CA PHE A 51 -17.89 4.94 3.65
C PHE A 51 -18.63 5.19 2.33
N PRO A 52 -18.36 6.31 1.62
CA PRO A 52 -18.86 6.52 0.27
C PRO A 52 -18.45 5.39 -0.67
N MET A 53 -19.33 5.02 -1.61
CA MET A 53 -19.12 3.89 -2.52
C MET A 53 -17.84 4.03 -3.37
N SER A 54 -17.40 5.26 -3.66
CA SER A 54 -16.14 5.53 -4.36
C SER A 54 -14.92 5.06 -3.56
N VAL A 55 -14.90 5.35 -2.25
CA VAL A 55 -13.82 4.96 -1.33
C VAL A 55 -13.81 3.45 -1.15
N PHE A 56 -14.98 2.82 -0.98
CA PHE A 56 -15.08 1.37 -0.87
C PHE A 56 -14.50 0.66 -2.09
N LYS A 57 -14.89 1.07 -3.31
CA LYS A 57 -14.36 0.49 -4.55
C LYS A 57 -12.84 0.66 -4.67
N GLN A 58 -12.32 1.81 -4.29
CA GLN A 58 -10.87 2.07 -4.32
C GLN A 58 -10.14 1.19 -3.29
N ALA A 59 -10.65 1.07 -2.08
CA ALA A 59 -10.08 0.20 -1.05
C ALA A 59 -10.03 -1.28 -1.50
N VAL A 60 -11.09 -1.76 -2.17
CA VAL A 60 -11.11 -3.13 -2.75
C VAL A 60 -10.06 -3.29 -3.84
N ALA A 61 -9.91 -2.30 -4.73
CA ALA A 61 -8.89 -2.32 -5.78
C ALA A 61 -7.46 -2.30 -5.21
N ASP A 62 -7.25 -1.58 -4.11
CA ASP A 62 -5.96 -1.44 -3.45
C ASP A 62 -5.64 -2.59 -2.48
N LEU A 63 -6.57 -3.51 -2.23
CA LEU A 63 -6.37 -4.62 -1.29
C LEU A 63 -5.13 -5.46 -1.63
N LEU A 64 -4.84 -5.68 -2.92
CA LEU A 64 -3.66 -6.44 -3.35
C LEU A 64 -2.34 -5.70 -3.10
N ARG A 65 -2.38 -4.37 -2.91
CA ARG A 65 -1.19 -3.56 -2.61
C ARG A 65 -0.65 -3.84 -1.21
N ILE A 66 -1.45 -4.37 -0.28
CA ILE A 66 -0.97 -4.69 1.08
C ILE A 66 0.18 -5.72 1.07
N PHE A 67 0.19 -6.60 0.06
CA PHE A 67 1.27 -7.59 -0.10
C PHE A 67 2.46 -7.04 -0.87
N LYS A 68 2.30 -5.89 -1.53
CA LYS A 68 3.35 -5.25 -2.31
C LYS A 68 4.02 -4.20 -1.44
N GLU A 69 5.31 -4.41 -1.20
CA GLU A 69 6.13 -3.40 -0.54
C GLU A 69 6.63 -2.44 -1.61
N ASP A 70 6.24 -1.18 -1.49
CA ASP A 70 6.81 -0.13 -2.32
C ASP A 70 8.11 0.33 -1.66
N GLN A 71 9.24 -0.22 -2.13
CA GLN A 71 10.55 0.21 -1.67
C GLN A 71 10.88 1.58 -2.27
N SER A 72 10.25 2.62 -1.72
CA SER A 72 10.75 3.98 -1.84
C SER A 72 12.14 3.99 -1.22
N HIS A 73 13.16 4.31 -2.03
CA HIS A 73 14.53 4.51 -1.55
C HIS A 73 14.71 6.01 -1.32
N PRO A 74 14.51 6.53 -0.10
CA PRO A 74 14.44 7.98 0.11
C PRO A 74 15.76 8.65 -0.23
N ASN A 75 16.88 7.94 -0.01
CA ASN A 75 18.22 8.39 -0.37
C ASN A 75 18.38 8.59 -1.88
N GLU A 76 17.83 7.70 -2.71
CA GLU A 76 17.89 7.85 -4.17
C GLU A 76 17.10 9.08 -4.65
N VAL A 77 15.97 9.35 -4.00
CA VAL A 77 15.15 10.54 -4.26
C VAL A 77 15.89 11.80 -3.85
N ILE A 78 16.52 11.81 -2.66
CA ILE A 78 17.33 12.93 -2.18
C ILE A 78 18.49 13.20 -3.16
N ASP A 79 19.20 12.16 -3.56
CA ASP A 79 20.31 12.28 -4.51
C ASP A 79 19.82 12.80 -5.87
N GLN A 80 18.65 12.36 -6.34
CA GLN A 80 18.02 12.93 -7.54
C GLN A 80 17.76 14.42 -7.37
N VAL A 81 17.11 14.84 -6.29
CA VAL A 81 16.80 16.25 -6.01
C VAL A 81 18.08 17.10 -6.00
N ILE A 82 19.12 16.66 -5.29
CA ILE A 82 20.41 17.37 -5.22
C ILE A 82 21.03 17.52 -6.62
N ARG A 83 20.98 16.47 -7.46
CA ARG A 83 21.47 16.55 -8.85
C ARG A 83 20.70 17.59 -9.65
N PHE A 84 19.37 17.56 -9.62
CA PHE A 84 18.53 18.52 -10.33
C PHE A 84 18.78 19.96 -9.86
N THR A 85 18.89 20.20 -8.54
CA THR A 85 19.19 21.53 -8.00
C THR A 85 20.58 22.02 -8.41
N THR A 86 21.59 21.14 -8.39
CA THR A 86 22.96 21.50 -8.79
C THR A 86 23.02 21.88 -10.26
N LYS A 87 22.33 21.12 -11.12
CA LYS A 87 22.23 21.41 -12.55
C LYS A 87 21.49 22.71 -12.81
N ALA A 88 20.32 22.92 -12.19
CA ALA A 88 19.58 24.18 -12.30
C ALA A 88 20.41 25.40 -11.92
N ARG A 89 21.25 25.28 -10.88
CA ARG A 89 22.14 26.37 -10.42
C ARG A 89 23.27 26.68 -11.40
N ARG A 90 23.78 25.67 -12.12
CA ARG A 90 24.92 25.82 -13.04
C ARG A 90 24.50 26.16 -14.47
N GLU A 91 23.46 25.51 -14.96
CA GLU A 91 23.03 25.51 -16.36
C GLU A 91 21.69 26.24 -16.57
N GLY A 92 21.01 26.65 -15.49
CA GLY A 92 19.69 27.27 -15.52
C GLY A 92 18.55 26.26 -15.48
N ILE A 93 17.35 26.70 -15.07
CA ILE A 93 16.18 25.83 -14.84
C ILE A 93 15.71 25.11 -16.11
N ILE A 94 15.78 25.76 -17.28
CA ILE A 94 15.34 25.20 -18.56
C ILE A 94 16.16 23.95 -18.95
N SER A 95 17.41 23.85 -18.46
CA SER A 95 18.28 22.68 -18.71
C SER A 95 17.73 21.36 -18.11
N LEU A 96 16.73 21.45 -17.22
CA LEU A 96 16.13 20.31 -16.57
C LEU A 96 15.06 19.61 -17.42
N GLU A 97 14.48 20.25 -18.43
CA GLU A 97 13.30 19.75 -19.16
C GLU A 97 13.50 18.35 -19.77
N LYS A 98 14.67 18.13 -20.39
CA LYS A 98 15.05 16.82 -20.96
C LYS A 98 15.19 15.72 -19.91
N GLU A 99 15.73 16.04 -18.74
CA GLU A 99 15.96 15.03 -17.68
C GLU A 99 14.70 14.82 -16.83
N ALA A 100 13.90 15.86 -16.62
CA ALA A 100 12.61 15.77 -15.93
C ALA A 100 11.69 14.78 -16.64
N SER A 101 11.70 14.75 -17.98
CA SER A 101 10.92 13.82 -18.80
C SER A 101 11.27 12.34 -18.58
N ALA A 102 12.47 12.04 -18.09
CA ALA A 102 12.95 10.68 -17.82
C ALA A 102 12.67 10.21 -16.38
N VAL A 103 12.13 11.07 -15.52
CA VAL A 103 11.76 10.73 -14.15
C VAL A 103 10.56 9.78 -14.17
N LYS A 104 10.72 8.61 -13.54
CA LYS A 104 9.68 7.56 -13.47
C LYS A 104 8.52 7.91 -12.55
N ASP A 105 8.81 8.65 -11.47
CA ASP A 105 7.79 9.06 -10.51
C ASP A 105 6.96 10.22 -11.09
N ASP A 106 5.67 9.97 -11.28
CA ASP A 106 4.77 10.93 -11.92
C ASP A 106 4.63 12.22 -11.10
N PHE A 107 4.67 12.11 -9.77
CA PHE A 107 4.57 13.26 -8.88
C PHE A 107 5.82 14.14 -8.97
N PHE A 108 7.00 13.54 -8.92
CA PHE A 108 8.27 14.26 -9.00
C PHE A 108 8.48 14.87 -10.39
N ARG A 109 8.16 14.13 -11.46
CA ARG A 109 8.17 14.69 -12.83
C ARG A 109 7.27 15.90 -12.93
N LYS A 110 6.02 15.79 -12.49
CA LYS A 110 5.06 16.92 -12.55
C LYS A 110 5.56 18.12 -11.76
N SER A 111 6.15 17.88 -10.59
CA SER A 111 6.71 18.93 -9.74
C SER A 111 7.88 19.67 -10.41
N LEU A 112 8.75 18.93 -11.10
CA LEU A 112 9.84 19.52 -11.90
C LEU A 112 9.30 20.34 -13.08
N MET A 113 8.33 19.81 -13.83
CA MET A 113 7.73 20.55 -14.97
C MET A 113 7.08 21.85 -14.51
N MET A 114 6.33 21.84 -13.40
CA MET A 114 5.72 23.05 -12.83
C MET A 114 6.74 24.08 -12.31
N ALA A 115 7.98 23.68 -12.05
CA ALA A 115 9.05 24.58 -11.65
C ALA A 115 9.85 25.12 -12.85
N ILE A 116 9.73 24.48 -14.01
CA ILE A 116 10.34 24.89 -15.28
C ILE A 116 9.44 25.89 -16.01
N ASP A 117 8.12 25.64 -15.99
CA ASP A 117 7.08 26.56 -16.48
C ASP A 117 6.93 27.81 -15.59
#